data_AF-A0A6C1ECX5-F1
#
_entry.id   AF-A0A6C1ECX5-F1
#
_cell.length_a   1.000
_cell.length_b   1.000
_cell.length_c   1.000
_cell.angle_alpha   90.00
_cell.angle_beta   90.00
_cell.angle_gamma   90.00
#
_symmetry.space_group_name_H-M   'P 1'
#
loop_
_entity.id
_entity.type
_entity.pdbx_description
1 polymer ?
#
loop_
_entity_poly.entity_id
_entity_poly.type
_entity_poly.pdbx_seq_one_letter_code
_entity_poly.pdbx_strand_id
1 'polypeptide(L)'
;MEVLKNIRVYPLSNFIASSKTYINLPNELKNLTTNEQETKLGFLHVIENDFKPSSILQKLVGDTADGGKILIIDIVSLWSQQKQRQNGMIYMNSVSCINITGLITFLELLYDAPMDALRRCQVDDFNFQLRGIMIDNLSFLNFENDNNYDVINLSKFEKLFKILRKLRDFLGCWIITKSFPTEFYNGIENTLIDKWSIKKKGGVAQYPTKLPESYMKGMDLIVYKELVNGKARYTRISAVKT
;
A
#
# COMPACT_ATOMS: atom_id res chain seq x y z
N MET A 1 12.64 -37.89 27.74
CA MET A 1 11.98 -36.70 28.34
C MET A 1 11.98 -35.45 27.44
N GLU A 2 12.49 -35.51 26.20
CA GLU A 2 12.42 -34.35 25.28
C GLU A 2 11.00 -33.99 24.83
N VAL A 3 10.13 -35.00 24.64
CA VAL A 3 8.75 -34.78 24.17
C VAL A 3 7.96 -33.90 25.13
N LEU A 4 8.10 -34.11 26.45
CA LEU A 4 7.42 -33.31 27.47
C LEU A 4 7.91 -31.85 27.48
N LYS A 5 9.19 -31.61 27.24
CA LYS A 5 9.76 -30.25 27.13
C LYS A 5 9.27 -29.50 25.89
N ASN A 6 8.82 -30.23 24.86
CA ASN A 6 8.37 -29.67 23.59
C ASN A 6 6.85 -29.52 23.49
N ILE A 7 6.08 -29.90 24.52
CA ILE A 7 4.64 -29.61 24.57
C ILE A 7 4.46 -28.11 24.75
N ARG A 8 3.81 -27.47 23.78
CA ARG A 8 3.47 -26.04 23.84
C ARG A 8 1.98 -25.87 24.09
N VAL A 9 1.65 -25.31 25.25
CA VAL A 9 0.28 -24.92 25.60
C VAL A 9 0.19 -23.41 25.46
N TYR A 10 -0.64 -22.94 24.54
CA TYR A 10 -0.82 -21.51 24.28
C TYR A 10 -2.18 -21.04 24.83
N PRO A 11 -2.21 -19.98 25.64
CA PRO A 11 -3.45 -19.38 26.10
C PRO A 11 -4.34 -18.88 24.94
N LEU A 12 -5.66 -18.91 25.11
CA LEU A 12 -6.61 -18.40 24.11
C LEU A 12 -6.36 -16.92 23.77
N SER A 13 -5.89 -16.13 24.74
CA SER A 13 -5.55 -14.72 24.56
C SER A 13 -4.54 -14.50 23.42
N ASN A 14 -3.63 -15.44 23.19
CA ASN A 14 -2.62 -15.33 22.14
C ASN A 14 -3.21 -15.34 20.72
N PHE A 15 -4.44 -15.82 20.57
CA PHE A 15 -5.12 -15.92 19.28
C PHE A 15 -6.09 -14.75 19.02
N ILE A 16 -6.43 -13.97 20.06
CA ILE A 16 -7.36 -12.82 19.97
C ILE A 16 -6.66 -11.47 20.17
N ALA A 17 -5.53 -11.43 20.87
CA ALA A 17 -4.76 -10.21 21.10
C ALA A 17 -3.66 -10.07 20.04
N SER A 18 -3.65 -8.94 19.33
CA SER A 18 -2.64 -8.63 18.32
C SER A 18 -2.04 -7.26 18.59
N SER A 19 -0.71 -7.16 18.51
CA SER A 19 0.00 -5.87 18.50
C SER A 19 -0.11 -5.15 17.15
N LYS A 20 -0.56 -5.86 16.10
CA LYS A 20 -0.78 -5.32 14.76
C LYS A 20 -2.24 -4.96 14.55
N THR A 21 -2.46 -3.86 13.84
CA THR A 21 -3.75 -3.46 13.28
C THR A 21 -3.97 -4.15 11.94
N TYR A 22 -5.23 -4.33 11.58
CA TYR A 22 -5.65 -4.95 10.32
C TYR A 22 -6.64 -4.05 9.60
N ILE A 23 -6.74 -4.23 8.29
CA ILE A 23 -7.61 -3.45 7.42
C ILE A 23 -9.04 -3.97 7.58
N ASN A 24 -9.96 -3.07 7.92
CA ASN A 24 -11.39 -3.35 7.93
C ASN A 24 -11.98 -3.07 6.54
N LEU A 25 -12.50 -4.10 5.87
CA LEU A 25 -13.02 -3.92 4.51
C LEU A 25 -14.41 -3.27 4.54
N PRO A 26 -14.63 -2.20 3.74
CA PRO A 26 -15.98 -1.66 3.56
C PRO A 26 -16.87 -2.68 2.83
N ASN A 27 -18.19 -2.52 2.95
CA ASN A 27 -19.17 -3.47 2.42
C ASN A 27 -18.98 -3.76 0.92
N GLU A 28 -18.50 -2.80 0.15
CA GLU A 28 -18.22 -2.94 -1.29
C GLU A 28 -17.06 -3.89 -1.61
N LEU A 29 -16.17 -4.16 -0.65
CA LEU A 29 -15.07 -5.12 -0.78
C LEU A 29 -15.33 -6.43 -0.02
N LYS A 30 -16.46 -6.54 0.69
CA LYS A 30 -16.84 -7.78 1.36
C LYS A 30 -17.10 -8.87 0.33
N ASN A 31 -16.81 -10.12 0.72
CA ASN A 31 -16.86 -11.33 -0.14
C ASN A 31 -15.74 -11.45 -1.18
N LEU A 32 -14.77 -10.55 -1.23
CA LEU A 32 -13.55 -10.74 -2.04
C LEU A 32 -12.57 -11.73 -1.39
N THR A 33 -12.67 -11.90 -0.07
CA THR A 33 -11.84 -12.78 0.75
C THR A 33 -12.72 -13.66 1.65
N THR A 34 -12.13 -14.71 2.23
CA THR A 34 -12.81 -15.45 3.31
C THR A 34 -12.75 -14.63 4.61
N ASN A 35 -13.67 -14.87 5.54
CA ASN A 35 -13.69 -14.18 6.84
C ASN A 35 -12.36 -14.29 7.59
N GLU A 36 -11.71 -15.46 7.54
CA GLU A 36 -10.40 -15.64 8.20
C GLU A 36 -9.31 -14.76 7.56
N GLN A 37 -9.29 -14.65 6.22
CA GLN A 37 -8.36 -13.78 5.52
C GLN A 37 -8.60 -12.32 5.85
N GLU A 38 -9.86 -11.89 5.88
CA GLU A 38 -10.27 -10.51 6.16
C GLU A 38 -9.76 -10.04 7.52
N THR A 39 -9.87 -10.86 8.57
CA THR A 39 -9.39 -10.53 9.93
C THR A 39 -7.88 -10.33 10.05
N LYS A 40 -7.10 -10.71 9.02
CA LYS A 40 -5.63 -10.69 9.04
C LYS A 40 -5.02 -9.84 7.93
N LEU A 41 -5.81 -9.01 7.23
CA LEU A 41 -5.32 -8.15 6.15
C LEU A 41 -4.39 -7.05 6.66
N GLY A 42 -3.11 -7.13 6.30
CA GLY A 42 -2.09 -6.14 6.63
C GLY A 42 -1.63 -5.30 5.45
N PHE A 43 -1.66 -5.86 4.25
CA PHE A 43 -1.26 -5.22 3.01
C PHE A 43 -2.38 -5.31 1.97
N LEU A 44 -2.83 -4.15 1.51
CA LEU A 44 -3.84 -4.05 0.46
C LEU A 44 -3.35 -3.13 -0.65
N HIS A 45 -3.52 -3.58 -1.90
CA HIS A 45 -3.26 -2.77 -3.08
C HIS A 45 -4.54 -2.55 -3.88
N VAL A 46 -4.85 -1.29 -4.19
CA VAL A 46 -5.99 -0.91 -5.05
C VAL A 46 -5.47 -0.45 -6.41
N ILE A 47 -5.97 -1.08 -7.46
CA ILE A 47 -5.74 -0.68 -8.85
C ILE A 47 -7.02 0.00 -9.32
N GLU A 48 -6.94 1.29 -9.66
CA GLU A 48 -8.10 2.05 -10.15
C GLU A 48 -7.69 3.15 -11.14
N ASN A 49 -8.59 3.47 -12.08
CA ASN A 49 -8.37 4.51 -13.09
C ASN A 49 -8.55 5.94 -12.55
N ASP A 50 -9.20 6.11 -11.40
CA ASP A 50 -9.54 7.44 -10.90
C ASP A 50 -8.28 8.18 -10.44
N PHE A 51 -8.08 9.41 -10.93
CA PHE A 51 -7.04 10.28 -10.37
C PHE A 51 -7.37 10.65 -8.92
N LYS A 52 -8.62 11.03 -8.66
CA LYS A 52 -9.11 11.35 -7.31
C LYS A 52 -9.29 10.10 -6.46
N PRO A 53 -9.22 10.22 -5.13
CA PRO A 53 -9.59 9.14 -4.22
C PRO A 53 -11.00 8.65 -4.48
N SER A 54 -11.14 7.38 -4.84
CA SER A 54 -12.46 6.76 -4.94
C SER A 54 -13.14 6.69 -3.56
N SER A 55 -14.48 6.55 -3.56
CA SER A 55 -15.25 6.40 -2.33
C SER A 55 -14.79 5.22 -1.48
N ILE A 56 -14.26 4.16 -2.10
CA ILE A 56 -13.78 2.98 -1.39
C ILE A 56 -12.47 3.26 -0.65
N LEU A 57 -11.55 3.98 -1.27
CA LEU A 57 -10.31 4.40 -0.61
C LEU A 57 -10.61 5.35 0.54
N GLN A 58 -11.52 6.31 0.34
CA GLN A 58 -11.96 7.20 1.40
C GLN A 58 -12.56 6.44 2.59
N LYS A 59 -13.37 5.40 2.33
CA LYS A 59 -13.91 4.53 3.40
C LYS A 59 -12.83 3.70 4.10
N LEU A 60 -11.86 3.18 3.35
CA LEU A 60 -10.73 2.42 3.90
C LEU A 60 -9.86 3.26 4.83
N VAL A 61 -9.68 4.56 4.56
CA VAL A 61 -8.91 5.47 5.42
C VAL A 61 -9.75 6.24 6.44
N GLY A 62 -11.07 6.25 6.31
CA GLY A 62 -11.96 7.02 7.18
C GLY A 62 -12.27 6.34 8.53
N ASP A 63 -11.91 5.08 8.70
CA ASP A 63 -12.21 4.30 9.91
C ASP A 63 -11.14 4.52 11.00
N THR A 64 -11.26 5.62 11.75
CA THR A 64 -10.40 5.94 12.91
C THR A 64 -11.23 6.10 14.18
N ALA A 65 -12.01 5.08 14.56
CA ALA A 65 -12.94 5.15 15.68
C ALA A 65 -12.29 5.27 17.08
N ASP A 66 -10.98 5.05 17.20
CA ASP A 66 -10.29 4.86 18.48
C ASP A 66 -9.16 5.87 18.79
N GLY A 67 -9.18 7.04 18.13
CA GLY A 67 -8.16 8.07 18.31
C GLY A 67 -6.82 7.77 17.63
N GLY A 68 -6.69 6.61 16.98
CA GLY A 68 -5.56 6.30 16.11
C GLY A 68 -5.48 7.24 14.90
N LYS A 69 -4.29 7.35 14.30
CA LYS A 69 -4.03 8.18 13.12
C LYS A 69 -3.60 7.35 11.92
N ILE A 70 -3.86 7.85 10.73
CA ILE A 70 -3.38 7.26 9.47
C ILE A 70 -2.42 8.25 8.81
N LEU A 71 -1.23 7.76 8.44
CA LEU A 71 -0.27 8.53 7.66
C LEU A 71 -0.57 8.36 6.18
N ILE A 72 -0.91 9.45 5.50
CA ILE A 72 -1.10 9.50 4.05
C ILE A 72 0.12 10.13 3.41
N ILE A 73 0.85 9.34 2.64
CA ILE A 73 1.93 9.80 1.77
C ILE A 73 1.29 10.20 0.44
N ASP A 74 1.03 11.50 0.31
CA ASP A 74 0.24 12.11 -0.74
C ASP A 74 1.16 12.61 -1.86
N ILE A 75 1.61 11.71 -2.72
CA ILE A 75 2.46 12.02 -3.88
C ILE A 75 1.68 12.88 -4.89
N VAL A 76 0.37 12.63 -5.00
CA VAL A 76 -0.52 13.29 -5.98
C VAL A 76 -1.07 14.64 -5.52
N SER A 77 -0.80 15.05 -4.28
CA SER A 77 -1.27 16.32 -3.70
C SER A 77 -2.80 16.50 -3.75
N LEU A 78 -3.53 15.41 -3.49
CA LEU A 78 -5.01 15.40 -3.50
C LEU A 78 -5.59 15.30 -2.09
N TRP A 79 -5.01 14.43 -1.26
CA TRP A 79 -5.50 14.15 0.09
C TRP A 79 -5.23 15.29 1.07
N SER A 80 -4.08 15.95 0.92
CA SER A 80 -3.59 16.98 1.82
C SER A 80 -4.11 18.39 1.51
N GLN A 81 -4.92 18.55 0.45
CA GLN A 81 -5.57 19.81 0.10
C GLN A 81 -6.45 20.27 1.26
N GLN A 82 -6.46 21.57 1.59
CA GLN A 82 -7.18 22.10 2.77
C GLN A 82 -8.66 21.66 2.83
N LYS A 83 -9.33 21.55 1.69
CA LYS A 83 -10.74 21.12 1.61
C LYS A 83 -10.95 19.61 1.81
N GLN A 84 -9.90 18.82 1.70
CA GLN A 84 -9.91 17.36 1.78
C GLN A 84 -9.26 16.83 3.07
N ARG A 85 -8.61 17.69 3.85
CA ARG A 85 -8.00 17.30 5.12
C ARG A 85 -9.07 16.82 6.10
N GLN A 86 -8.82 15.67 6.72
CA GLN A 86 -9.70 15.06 7.71
C GLN A 86 -8.99 14.96 9.05
N ASN A 87 -9.76 15.13 10.13
CA ASN A 87 -9.29 14.83 11.47
C ASN A 87 -9.01 13.33 11.57
N GLY A 88 -7.84 12.96 12.09
CA GLY A 88 -7.41 11.56 12.15
C GLY A 88 -6.35 11.19 11.11
N MET A 89 -6.04 12.08 10.18
CA MET A 89 -5.02 11.86 9.15
C MET A 89 -3.80 12.75 9.37
N ILE A 90 -2.63 12.20 9.06
CA ILE A 90 -1.33 12.87 9.03
C ILE A 90 -0.86 12.84 7.59
N TYR A 91 -0.33 13.95 7.07
CA TYR A 91 0.00 14.06 5.65
C TYR A 91 1.50 14.25 5.44
N MET A 92 2.09 13.40 4.61
CA MET A 92 3.40 13.63 4.02
C MET A 92 3.18 14.08 2.56
N ASN A 93 3.21 15.39 2.35
CA ASN A 93 3.18 16.02 1.03
C ASN A 93 4.38 16.97 0.94
N SER A 94 5.45 16.49 0.31
CA SER A 94 6.71 17.22 0.20
C SER A 94 7.40 16.86 -1.11
N VAL A 95 8.05 17.84 -1.74
CA VAL A 95 8.91 17.65 -2.92
C VAL A 95 10.00 16.61 -2.65
N SER A 96 10.43 16.45 -1.40
CA SER A 96 11.41 15.43 -1.01
C SER A 96 10.86 13.99 -1.00
N CYS A 97 9.55 13.79 -1.22
CA CYS A 97 8.86 12.50 -1.08
C CYS A 97 7.99 12.13 -2.30
N ILE A 98 8.16 12.83 -3.44
CA ILE A 98 7.41 12.56 -4.68
C ILE A 98 8.08 11.52 -5.60
N ASN A 99 9.33 11.14 -5.33
CA ASN A 99 10.06 10.09 -6.04
C ASN A 99 10.37 8.91 -5.11
N ILE A 100 10.71 7.76 -5.69
CA ILE A 100 10.84 6.51 -4.92
C ILE A 100 12.02 6.56 -3.95
N THR A 101 13.11 7.25 -4.31
CA THR A 101 14.29 7.40 -3.47
C THR A 101 13.98 8.21 -2.21
N GLY A 102 13.30 9.34 -2.37
CA GLY A 102 12.85 10.21 -1.29
C GLY A 102 11.80 9.53 -0.41
N LEU A 103 10.87 8.78 -1.01
CA LEU A 103 9.89 7.96 -0.30
C LEU A 103 10.58 6.93 0.60
N ILE A 104 11.52 6.15 0.06
CA ILE A 104 12.25 5.13 0.83
C ILE A 104 13.02 5.79 1.98
N THR A 105 13.69 6.92 1.73
CA THR A 105 14.45 7.65 2.76
C THR A 105 13.54 8.12 3.89
N PHE A 106 12.35 8.62 3.56
CA PHE A 106 11.35 8.99 4.56
C PHE A 106 10.84 7.78 5.37
N LEU A 107 10.57 6.66 4.71
CA LEU A 107 10.10 5.43 5.38
C LEU A 107 11.18 4.79 6.25
N GLU A 108 12.46 4.87 5.85
CA GLU A 108 13.60 4.47 6.68
C GLU A 108 13.70 5.34 7.93
N LEU A 109 13.57 6.67 7.80
CA LEU A 109 13.52 7.57 8.95
C LEU A 109 12.29 7.29 9.84
N LEU A 110 11.14 6.99 9.26
CA LEU A 110 9.94 6.64 10.02
C LEU A 110 10.12 5.34 10.83
N TYR A 111 10.94 4.42 10.33
CA TYR A 111 11.29 3.19 11.04
C TYR A 111 12.31 3.45 12.15
N ASP A 112 13.39 4.17 11.86
CA ASP A 112 14.50 4.40 12.80
C ASP A 112 14.17 5.45 13.87
N ALA A 113 13.48 6.52 13.50
CA ALA A 113 13.12 7.65 14.37
C ALA A 113 11.70 8.19 14.02
N PRO A 114 10.63 7.48 14.44
CA PRO A 114 9.26 7.83 14.08
C PRO A 114 8.87 9.28 14.41
N MET A 115 9.32 9.80 15.56
CA MET A 115 9.04 11.18 15.97
C MET A 115 9.63 12.21 15.00
N ASP A 116 10.87 12.01 14.54
CA ASP A 116 11.53 12.95 13.62
C ASP A 116 10.93 12.88 12.21
N ALA A 117 10.52 11.70 11.76
CA ALA A 117 9.75 11.55 10.53
C ALA A 117 8.40 12.27 10.60
N LEU A 118 7.64 12.05 11.68
CA LEU A 118 6.30 12.62 11.86
C LEU A 118 6.33 14.14 12.08
N ARG A 119 7.40 14.71 12.66
CA ARG A 119 7.61 16.17 12.69
C ARG A 119 7.67 16.78 11.29
N ARG A 120 8.21 16.07 10.30
CA ARG A 120 8.17 16.51 8.88
C ARG A 120 6.75 16.56 8.32
N CYS A 121 5.80 15.87 8.96
CA CYS A 121 4.38 15.90 8.65
C CYS A 121 3.60 16.92 9.49
N GLN A 122 4.28 17.84 10.20
CA GLN A 122 3.66 18.85 11.07
C GLN A 122 2.87 18.24 12.24
N VAL A 123 3.38 17.14 12.79
CA VAL A 123 2.83 16.51 14.00
C VAL A 123 3.57 17.02 15.22
N ASP A 124 2.83 17.70 16.10
CA ASP A 124 3.39 18.27 17.35
C ASP A 124 3.04 17.43 18.59
N ASP A 125 1.92 16.71 18.57
CA ASP A 125 1.48 15.81 19.65
C ASP A 125 1.54 14.35 19.19
N PHE A 126 2.23 13.51 19.96
CA PHE A 126 2.49 12.10 19.67
C PHE A 126 1.62 11.13 20.48
N ASN A 127 0.60 11.64 21.19
CA ASN A 127 -0.34 10.82 21.96
C ASN A 127 -1.38 10.12 21.06
N PHE A 128 -0.90 9.31 20.12
CA PHE A 128 -1.74 8.51 19.23
C PHE A 128 -1.03 7.23 18.79
N GLN A 129 -1.81 6.25 18.34
CA GLN A 129 -1.27 5.08 17.66
C GLN A 129 -1.34 5.26 16.14
N LEU A 130 -0.25 4.99 15.42
CA LEU A 130 -0.26 4.95 13.96
C LEU A 130 -0.95 3.67 13.49
N ARG A 131 -2.19 3.79 13.01
CA ARG A 131 -3.03 2.66 12.58
C ARG A 131 -2.66 2.14 11.21
N GLY A 132 -2.35 3.04 10.29
CA GLY A 132 -2.13 2.71 8.90
C GLY A 132 -1.23 3.68 8.17
N ILE A 133 -0.62 3.21 7.09
CA ILE A 133 0.10 4.02 6.11
C ILE A 133 -0.58 3.83 4.76
N MET A 134 -0.96 4.95 4.14
CA MET A 134 -1.46 4.99 2.77
C MET A 134 -0.42 5.64 1.85
N ILE A 135 -0.20 5.08 0.66
CA ILE A 135 0.63 5.70 -0.38
C ILE A 135 -0.19 5.85 -1.67
N ASP A 136 -0.33 7.10 -2.13
CA ASP A 136 -1.08 7.45 -3.34
C ASP A 136 -0.26 8.43 -4.19
N ASN A 137 0.26 8.08 -5.37
CA ASN A 137 0.04 6.88 -6.19
C ASN A 137 1.39 6.25 -6.62
N LEU A 138 1.54 4.93 -6.50
CA LEU A 138 2.79 4.23 -6.84
C LEU A 138 3.14 4.30 -8.33
N SER A 139 2.18 4.51 -9.22
CA SER A 139 2.43 4.60 -10.66
C SER A 139 3.31 5.79 -11.04
N PHE A 140 3.32 6.87 -10.24
CA PHE A 140 4.20 8.02 -10.49
C PHE A 140 5.66 7.76 -10.11
N LEU A 141 5.91 6.72 -9.31
CA LEU A 141 7.25 6.38 -8.83
C LEU A 141 8.08 5.60 -9.85
N ASN A 142 7.43 5.15 -10.92
CA ASN A 142 8.13 4.49 -12.00
C ASN A 142 9.05 5.51 -12.72
N PHE A 143 8.66 6.73 -13.07
CA PHE A 143 9.37 7.55 -14.08
C PHE A 143 10.78 8.15 -13.77
N GLU A 144 11.64 7.56 -12.93
CA GLU A 144 13.02 8.04 -12.78
C GLU A 144 13.84 7.84 -14.08
N ASN A 145 14.51 8.90 -14.53
CA ASN A 145 15.30 8.95 -15.76
C ASN A 145 16.62 8.18 -15.63
N ASP A 146 16.57 6.84 -15.65
CA ASP A 146 17.77 5.99 -15.64
C ASP A 146 17.87 5.12 -16.90
N ASN A 147 19.05 5.07 -17.52
CA ASN A 147 19.29 4.29 -18.75
C ASN A 147 19.21 2.76 -18.53
N ASN A 148 19.26 2.30 -17.27
CA ASN A 148 19.10 0.89 -16.83
C ASN A 148 17.80 0.68 -16.04
N TYR A 149 16.76 1.39 -16.48
CA TYR A 149 15.48 1.55 -15.83
C TYR A 149 14.89 0.25 -15.23
N ASP A 150 14.82 -0.83 -16.02
CA ASP A 150 14.05 -2.03 -15.65
C ASP A 150 14.60 -2.75 -14.40
N VAL A 151 15.93 -2.87 -14.27
CA VAL A 151 16.57 -3.59 -13.16
C VAL A 151 16.58 -2.75 -11.89
N ILE A 152 16.85 -1.45 -12.04
CA ILE A 152 16.89 -0.50 -10.92
C ILE A 152 15.50 -0.34 -10.31
N ASN A 153 14.46 -0.27 -11.15
CA ASN A 153 13.08 -0.15 -10.68
C ASN A 153 12.64 -1.38 -9.88
N LEU A 154 12.97 -2.59 -10.36
CA LEU A 154 12.70 -3.84 -9.64
C LEU A 154 13.34 -3.82 -8.23
N SER A 155 14.60 -3.41 -8.12
CA SER A 155 15.32 -3.33 -6.85
C SER A 155 14.72 -2.29 -5.90
N LYS A 156 14.28 -1.13 -6.42
CA LYS A 156 13.70 -0.05 -5.61
C LYS A 156 12.34 -0.44 -5.05
N PHE A 157 11.47 -1.08 -5.85
CA PHE A 157 10.19 -1.59 -5.35
C PHE A 157 10.36 -2.75 -4.36
N GLU A 158 11.37 -3.61 -4.53
CA GLU A 158 11.70 -4.62 -3.54
C GLU A 158 12.16 -3.98 -2.21
N LYS A 159 13.00 -2.93 -2.28
CA LYS A 159 13.43 -2.16 -1.10
C LYS A 159 12.23 -1.47 -0.42
N LEU A 160 11.35 -0.86 -1.21
CA LEU A 160 10.10 -0.25 -0.73
C LEU A 160 9.23 -1.26 0.02
N PHE A 161 8.99 -2.44 -0.55
CA PHE A 161 8.20 -3.48 0.12
C PHE A 161 8.87 -3.95 1.42
N LYS A 162 10.19 -4.16 1.41
CA LYS A 162 10.94 -4.57 2.62
C LYS A 162 10.81 -3.55 3.76
N ILE A 163 10.91 -2.25 3.47
CA ILE A 163 10.76 -1.23 4.53
C ILE A 163 9.31 -1.12 5.03
N LEU A 164 8.31 -1.23 4.15
CA LEU A 164 6.90 -1.26 4.56
C LEU A 164 6.58 -2.47 5.46
N ARG A 165 7.17 -3.63 5.16
CA ARG A 165 7.09 -4.81 6.02
C ARG A 165 7.73 -4.59 7.39
N LYS A 166 8.94 -4.02 7.43
CA LYS A 166 9.59 -3.63 8.69
C LYS A 166 8.75 -2.66 9.52
N LEU A 167 8.15 -1.66 8.88
CA LEU A 167 7.27 -0.70 9.53
C LEU A 167 6.04 -1.38 10.13
N ARG A 168 5.38 -2.30 9.40
CA ARG A 168 4.27 -3.09 9.94
C ARG A 168 4.71 -3.99 11.10
N ASP A 169 5.88 -4.61 11.01
CA ASP A 169 6.38 -5.49 12.06
C ASP A 169 6.74 -4.73 13.35
N PHE A 170 7.23 -3.49 13.22
CA PHE A 170 7.65 -2.65 14.35
C PHE A 170 6.52 -1.77 14.92
N LEU A 171 5.83 -1.01 14.07
CA LEU A 171 4.77 -0.07 14.47
C LEU A 171 3.38 -0.71 14.51
N GLY A 172 3.22 -1.92 13.98
CA GLY A 172 1.95 -2.63 13.94
C GLY A 172 0.95 -2.11 12.90
N CYS A 173 1.28 -1.10 12.11
CA CYS A 173 0.37 -0.47 11.15
C CYS A 173 0.01 -1.38 9.96
N TRP A 174 -1.19 -1.21 9.39
CA TRP A 174 -1.52 -1.74 8.07
C TRP A 174 -1.03 -0.83 6.95
N ILE A 175 -0.93 -1.36 5.73
CA ILE A 175 -0.45 -0.66 4.55
C ILE A 175 -1.48 -0.73 3.42
N ILE A 176 -1.89 0.43 2.90
CA ILE A 176 -2.72 0.55 1.70
C ILE A 176 -1.94 1.31 0.64
N THR A 177 -1.93 0.80 -0.58
CA THR A 177 -1.29 1.50 -1.72
C THR A 177 -2.19 1.52 -2.93
N LYS A 178 -2.08 2.57 -3.74
CA LYS A 178 -2.82 2.73 -4.99
C LYS A 178 -1.90 2.70 -6.20
N SER A 179 -2.34 2.09 -7.30
CA SER A 179 -1.76 2.30 -8.63
C SER A 179 -2.82 2.53 -9.70
N PHE A 180 -2.43 3.17 -10.78
CA PHE A 180 -3.19 3.15 -12.03
C PHE A 180 -3.05 1.79 -12.74
N PRO A 181 -4.01 1.43 -13.58
CA PRO A 181 -3.92 0.23 -14.39
C PRO A 181 -3.01 0.40 -15.61
N THR A 182 -2.89 -0.66 -16.40
CA THR A 182 -1.96 -0.77 -17.55
C THR A 182 -2.05 0.40 -18.53
N GLU A 183 -3.24 0.94 -18.74
CA GLU A 183 -3.53 2.03 -19.68
C GLU A 183 -2.69 3.28 -19.40
N PHE A 184 -2.47 3.62 -18.12
CA PHE A 184 -1.65 4.76 -17.72
C PHE A 184 -0.19 4.62 -18.21
N TYR A 185 0.34 3.40 -18.18
CA TYR A 185 1.74 3.14 -18.54
C TYR A 185 1.97 3.11 -20.05
N ASN A 186 0.92 3.03 -20.87
CA ASN A 186 1.07 3.13 -22.33
C ASN A 186 1.53 4.54 -22.76
N GLY A 187 1.31 5.54 -21.91
CA GLY A 187 1.67 6.93 -22.19
C GLY A 187 0.72 7.61 -23.17
N ILE A 188 0.96 8.90 -23.39
CA ILE A 188 0.21 9.70 -24.38
C ILE A 188 0.45 9.07 -25.76
N GLU A 189 -0.64 8.82 -26.49
CA GLU A 189 -0.61 8.23 -27.83
C GLU A 189 0.17 6.90 -27.91
N ASN A 190 0.17 6.12 -26.82
CA ASN A 190 0.83 4.81 -26.75
C ASN A 190 2.36 4.87 -26.97
N THR A 191 2.98 6.04 -26.80
CA THR A 191 4.41 6.27 -27.03
C THR A 191 5.35 5.47 -26.12
N LEU A 192 4.81 4.84 -25.07
CA LEU A 192 5.59 4.12 -24.08
C LEU A 192 5.34 2.61 -24.03
N ILE A 193 4.48 2.05 -24.90
CA ILE A 193 4.15 0.61 -24.90
C ILE A 193 5.40 -0.27 -24.88
N ASP A 194 6.37 0.04 -25.74
CA ASP A 194 7.60 -0.75 -25.87
C ASP A 194 8.59 -0.49 -24.74
N LYS A 195 8.56 0.71 -24.14
CA LYS A 195 9.44 1.10 -23.02
C LYS A 195 9.16 0.30 -21.75
N TRP A 196 7.91 -0.11 -21.55
CA TRP A 196 7.43 -0.82 -20.35
C TRP A 196 7.01 -2.26 -20.66
N SER A 197 7.44 -2.76 -21.82
CA SER A 197 7.34 -4.16 -22.17
C SER A 197 8.38 -4.92 -21.34
N ILE A 198 8.00 -5.31 -20.12
CA ILE A 198 8.79 -6.26 -19.31
C ILE A 198 9.04 -7.45 -20.23
N LYS A 199 10.29 -7.59 -20.71
CA LYS A 199 10.64 -8.62 -21.69
C LYS A 199 10.16 -9.95 -21.12
N LYS A 200 9.29 -10.63 -21.89
CA LYS A 200 8.70 -11.93 -21.60
C LYS A 200 9.79 -12.98 -21.37
N LYS A 201 10.43 -12.99 -20.20
CA LYS A 201 11.28 -14.08 -19.72
C LYS A 201 10.50 -14.78 -18.62
N GLY A 202 9.65 -15.73 -19.03
CA GLY A 202 9.05 -16.78 -18.20
C GLY A 202 8.15 -16.32 -17.04
N GLY A 203 6.85 -16.62 -17.13
CA GLY A 203 5.98 -16.79 -15.95
C GLY A 203 5.69 -15.57 -15.08
N VAL A 204 5.76 -14.34 -15.61
CA VAL A 204 5.38 -13.14 -14.85
C VAL A 204 3.85 -13.10 -14.75
N ALA A 205 3.31 -13.30 -13.54
CA ALA A 205 1.90 -13.11 -13.26
C ALA A 205 1.47 -11.71 -13.73
N GLN A 206 0.53 -11.65 -14.69
CA GLN A 206 0.13 -10.40 -15.30
C GLN A 206 -0.97 -9.75 -14.45
N TYR A 207 -0.57 -8.82 -13.58
CA TYR A 207 -1.51 -7.92 -12.90
C TYR A 207 -2.01 -6.85 -13.86
N PRO A 208 -3.22 -6.29 -13.68
CA PRO A 208 -3.72 -5.18 -14.49
C PRO A 208 -3.04 -3.83 -14.14
N THR A 209 -1.76 -3.84 -13.76
CA THR A 209 -0.89 -2.69 -13.46
C THR A 209 0.57 -3.07 -13.76
N LYS A 210 1.45 -2.09 -13.97
CA LYS A 210 2.88 -2.31 -14.25
C LYS A 210 3.75 -2.15 -13.00
N LEU A 211 3.29 -2.67 -11.86
CA LEU A 211 4.11 -2.80 -10.66
C LEU A 211 4.88 -4.12 -10.66
N PRO A 212 6.11 -4.16 -10.14
CA PRO A 212 6.90 -5.39 -10.12
C PRO A 212 6.29 -6.49 -9.27
N GLU A 213 6.46 -7.74 -9.71
CA GLU A 213 5.94 -8.91 -8.99
C GLU A 213 6.56 -9.04 -7.58
N SER A 214 7.81 -8.59 -7.40
CA SER A 214 8.48 -8.55 -6.08
C SER A 214 7.73 -7.72 -5.04
N TYR A 215 6.96 -6.71 -5.50
CA TYR A 215 6.07 -5.93 -4.66
C TYR A 215 4.68 -6.59 -4.54
N MET A 216 4.08 -6.97 -5.68
CA MET A 216 2.71 -7.48 -5.72
C MET A 216 2.52 -8.81 -4.98
N LYS A 217 3.52 -9.71 -5.00
CA LYS A 217 3.53 -10.95 -4.20
C LYS A 217 3.44 -10.71 -2.70
N GLY A 218 3.79 -9.51 -2.24
CA GLY A 218 3.75 -9.12 -0.84
C GLY A 218 2.39 -8.65 -0.33
N MET A 219 1.39 -8.52 -1.20
CA MET A 219 0.06 -8.04 -0.83
C MET A 219 -0.82 -9.19 -0.31
N ASP A 220 -1.56 -8.95 0.77
CA ASP A 220 -2.56 -9.92 1.27
C ASP A 220 -3.82 -9.91 0.39
N LEU A 221 -4.19 -8.71 -0.11
CA LEU A 221 -5.29 -8.50 -1.04
C LEU A 221 -4.92 -7.49 -2.12
N ILE A 222 -5.21 -7.84 -3.38
CA ILE A 222 -5.13 -6.94 -4.52
C ILE A 222 -6.54 -6.77 -5.07
N VAL A 223 -7.02 -5.53 -5.11
CA VAL A 223 -8.34 -5.16 -5.62
C VAL A 223 -8.16 -4.41 -6.92
N TYR A 224 -8.91 -4.79 -7.95
CA TYR A 224 -9.02 -4.04 -9.19
C TYR A 224 -10.42 -3.44 -9.31
N LYS A 225 -10.47 -2.14 -9.56
CA LYS A 225 -11.70 -1.41 -9.87
C LYS A 225 -11.86 -1.31 -11.38
N GLU A 226 -12.89 -1.96 -11.89
CA GLU A 226 -13.32 -1.90 -13.29
C GLU A 226 -14.60 -1.07 -13.40
N LEU A 227 -14.79 -0.42 -14.54
CA LEU A 227 -16.07 0.16 -14.92
C LEU A 227 -16.74 -0.76 -15.95
N VAL A 228 -17.77 -1.49 -15.52
CA VAL A 228 -18.56 -2.36 -16.40
C VAL A 228 -19.92 -1.71 -16.59
N ASN A 229 -20.25 -1.33 -17.83
CA ASN A 229 -21.52 -0.65 -18.17
C ASN A 229 -21.77 0.61 -17.31
N GLY A 230 -20.71 1.40 -17.07
CA GLY A 230 -20.78 2.63 -16.26
C GLY A 230 -20.91 2.42 -14.75
N LYS A 231 -20.92 1.17 -14.26
CA LYS A 231 -20.94 0.84 -12.83
C LYS A 231 -19.57 0.36 -12.36
N ALA A 232 -19.13 0.87 -11.21
CA ALA A 232 -17.91 0.41 -10.57
C ALA A 232 -18.09 -1.02 -10.05
N ARG A 233 -17.19 -1.91 -10.45
CA ARG A 233 -17.07 -3.27 -9.94
C ARG A 233 -15.69 -3.46 -9.34
N TYR A 234 -15.64 -4.05 -8.16
CA TYR A 234 -14.39 -4.39 -7.48
C TYR A 234 -14.18 -5.90 -7.56
N THR A 235 -13.01 -6.31 -8.01
CA THR A 235 -12.65 -7.73 -8.14
C THR A 235 -11.33 -8.00 -7.43
N ARG A 236 -11.21 -9.19 -6.85
CA ARG A 236 -9.93 -9.66 -6.31
C ARG A 236 -9.07 -10.13 -7.47
N ILE A 237 -7.83 -9.67 -7.52
CA ILE A 237 -6.83 -10.18 -8.46
C ILE A 237 -5.95 -11.18 -7.73
N SER A 238 -5.95 -12.42 -8.22
CA SER A 238 -4.93 -13.41 -7.92
C SER A 238 -3.99 -13.53 -9.11
N ALA A 239 -2.70 -13.75 -8.86
CA ALA A 239 -1.73 -14.05 -9.90
C ALA A 239 -2.23 -15.23 -10.74
N VAL A 240 -2.48 -15.01 -12.04
CA VAL A 240 -2.73 -16.10 -12.98
C VAL A 240 -1.40 -16.82 -13.18
N LYS A 241 -1.27 -18.04 -12.63
CA LYS A 241 -0.19 -18.94 -13.02
C LYS A 241 -0.43 -19.29 -14.49
N THR A 242 0.41 -18.77 -15.38
CA THR A 242 0.51 -19.23 -16.76
C THR A 242 1.56 -20.32 -16.85
#